data_AF-A0A661P4U2-F1
#
_entry.id   AF-A0A661P4U2-F1
#
_cell.length_a   1.000
_cell.length_b   1.000
_cell.length_c   1.000
_cell.angle_alpha   90.00
_cell.angle_beta   90.00
_cell.angle_gamma   90.00
#
_symmetry.space_group_name_H-M   'P 1'
#
loop_
_entity.id
_entity.type
_entity.pdbx_description
1 polymer ?
#
loop_
_entity_poly.entity_id
_entity_poly.type
_entity_poly.pdbx_seq_one_letter_code
_entity_poly.pdbx_strand_id
1 'polypeptide(L)'
;MTDIESIIAREILDSRGNPTVEVEVMTDGGIGRAAVPSGASTGEHEAVELRDGDKERFGGKGVQQAVTNVEQSLAPAIMGMDAIDQPAIDKVLLQVDG
;
A
#
# COMPACT_ATOMS: atom_id res chain seq x y z
N MET A 1 20.03 -5.97 11.65
CA MET A 1 19.09 -4.89 12.02
C MET A 1 17.75 -5.32 11.45
N THR A 2 16.67 -4.60 11.70
CA THR A 2 15.38 -4.86 11.04
C THR A 2 14.71 -3.55 10.68
N ASP A 3 15.46 -2.45 10.72
CA ASP A 3 14.95 -1.11 10.47
C ASP A 3 14.61 -0.97 8.99
N ILE A 4 13.49 -0.31 8.70
CA ILE A 4 13.05 -0.11 7.33
C ILE A 4 13.93 0.95 6.66
N GLU A 5 14.61 0.55 5.58
CA GLU A 5 15.56 1.39 4.83
C GLU A 5 14.93 2.00 3.58
N SER A 6 14.01 1.29 2.93
CA SER A 6 13.25 1.82 1.79
C SER A 6 11.93 1.11 1.61
N ILE A 7 10.97 1.83 1.03
CA ILE A 7 9.66 1.31 0.65
C ILE A 7 9.38 1.81 -0.76
N ILE A 8 8.96 0.91 -1.65
CA ILE A 8 8.52 1.27 -3.00
C ILE A 8 7.17 0.61 -3.28
N ALA A 9 6.33 1.29 -4.05
CA ALA A 9 5.04 0.78 -4.45
C ALA A 9 4.91 0.77 -5.97
N ARG A 10 4.03 -0.10 -6.48
CA ARG A 10 3.72 -0.17 -7.91
C ARG A 10 2.33 -0.70 -8.17
N GLU A 11 1.80 -0.31 -9.32
CA GLU A 11 0.57 -0.85 -9.87
C GLU A 11 0.88 -2.16 -10.61
N ILE A 12 0.24 -3.26 -10.20
CA ILE A 12 0.25 -4.56 -10.87
C ILE A 12 -1.16 -4.98 -11.26
N LEU A 13 -1.33 -6.13 -11.93
CA LEU A 13 -2.65 -6.66 -12.29
C LEU A 13 -3.03 -7.86 -11.42
N ASP A 14 -4.29 -7.88 -10.95
CA ASP A 14 -4.88 -9.01 -10.25
C ASP A 14 -5.27 -10.16 -11.20
N SER A 15 -5.80 -11.25 -10.64
CA SER A 15 -6.24 -12.43 -11.41
C SER A 15 -7.40 -12.16 -12.39
N ARG A 16 -8.08 -11.02 -12.26
CA ARG A 16 -9.18 -10.55 -13.12
C ARG A 16 -8.72 -9.46 -14.10
N GLY A 17 -7.43 -9.12 -14.12
CA GLY A 17 -6.86 -8.06 -14.95
C GLY A 17 -7.18 -6.64 -14.48
N ASN A 18 -7.64 -6.45 -13.24
CA ASN A 18 -7.81 -5.10 -12.67
C ASN A 18 -6.51 -4.67 -11.97
N PRO A 19 -6.20 -3.36 -11.98
CA PRO A 19 -5.08 -2.84 -11.22
C PRO A 19 -5.18 -3.11 -9.71
N THR A 20 -4.06 -3.39 -9.07
CA THR A 20 -3.90 -3.45 -7.60
C THR A 20 -2.50 -3.00 -7.19
N VAL A 21 -2.30 -2.71 -5.90
CA VAL A 21 -1.03 -2.23 -5.36
C VAL A 21 -0.17 -3.41 -4.90
N GLU A 22 1.10 -3.37 -5.27
CA GLU A 22 2.18 -4.17 -4.68
C GLU A 22 3.17 -3.23 -3.99
N VAL A 23 3.60 -3.60 -2.78
CA VAL A 23 4.60 -2.87 -1.99
C VAL A 23 5.79 -3.78 -1.70
N GLU A 24 6.98 -3.22 -1.83
CA GLU A 24 8.22 -3.80 -1.32
C GLU A 24 8.77 -2.97 -0.17
N VAL A 25 9.15 -3.64 0.90
CA VAL A 25 9.79 -3.06 2.08
C VAL A 25 11.17 -3.68 2.21
N MET A 26 12.21 -2.85 2.22
CA MET A 26 13.60 -3.28 2.33
C MET A 26 14.15 -2.97 3.72
N THR A 27 14.89 -3.93 4.25
CA THR A 27 15.70 -3.84 5.46
C THR A 27 17.10 -4.37 5.14
N ASP A 28 18.06 -4.19 6.04
CA ASP A 28 19.38 -4.81 5.92
C ASP A 28 19.33 -6.36 5.90
N GLY A 29 18.25 -6.94 6.45
CA GLY A 29 18.01 -8.38 6.48
C GLY A 29 17.35 -8.95 5.23
N GLY A 30 16.82 -8.11 4.33
CA GLY A 30 16.19 -8.53 3.08
C GLY A 30 14.97 -7.72 2.68
N ILE A 31 14.23 -8.24 1.69
CA ILE A 31 13.07 -7.58 1.07
C ILE A 31 11.80 -8.38 1.36
N GLY A 32 10.82 -7.73 1.98
CA GLY A 32 9.44 -8.20 2.05
C GLY A 32 8.63 -7.63 0.88
N ARG A 33 7.83 -8.47 0.22
CA ARG A 33 6.95 -8.05 -0.88
C ARG A 33 5.55 -8.55 -0.65
N ALA A 34 4.57 -7.67 -0.80
CA ALA A 34 3.17 -8.02 -0.67
C ALA A 34 2.33 -7.31 -1.74
N ALA A 35 1.45 -8.07 -2.40
CA ALA A 35 0.40 -7.56 -3.26
C ALA A 35 -0.95 -7.70 -2.56
N VAL A 36 -1.77 -6.65 -2.60
CA VAL A 36 -3.09 -6.66 -1.96
C VAL A 36 -4.12 -7.22 -2.94
N PRO A 37 -5.00 -8.16 -2.53
CA PRO A 37 -6.09 -8.61 -3.38
C PRO A 37 -7.08 -7.46 -3.63
N SER A 38 -7.68 -7.41 -4.81
CA SER A 38 -8.72 -6.40 -5.09
C SER A 38 -9.95 -6.63 -4.21
N GLY A 39 -10.40 -5.57 -3.54
CA GLY A 39 -11.62 -5.59 -2.75
C GLY A 39 -12.84 -5.79 -3.65
N ALA A 40 -13.87 -6.44 -3.12
CA ALA A 40 -15.25 -6.34 -3.60
C ALA A 40 -16.10 -5.65 -2.53
N SER A 41 -15.50 -4.72 -1.79
CA SER A 41 -16.07 -4.10 -0.61
C SER A 41 -17.29 -3.28 -0.98
N THR A 42 -18.44 -3.68 -0.46
CA THR A 42 -19.73 -2.98 -0.63
C THR A 42 -20.37 -2.62 0.71
N GLY A 43 -19.70 -2.91 1.83
CA GLY A 43 -20.20 -2.63 3.17
C GLY A 43 -19.87 -1.23 3.65
N GLU A 44 -20.84 -0.54 4.26
CA GLU A 44 -20.68 0.82 4.83
C GLU A 44 -19.71 0.89 6.04
N HIS A 45 -19.27 -0.27 6.55
CA HIS A 45 -18.39 -0.39 7.72
C HIS A 45 -17.02 -1.00 7.38
N GLU A 46 -16.74 -1.22 6.10
CA GLU A 46 -15.46 -1.79 5.66
C GLU A 46 -14.44 -0.68 5.35
N ALA A 47 -13.16 -1.02 5.48
CA ALA A 47 -12.10 -0.15 4.97
C ALA A 47 -12.18 -0.09 3.43
N VAL A 48 -12.27 1.12 2.90
CA VAL A 48 -12.51 1.35 1.47
C VAL A 48 -11.18 1.47 0.73
N GLU A 49 -11.03 0.71 -0.35
CA GLU A 49 -9.86 0.83 -1.23
C GLU A 49 -9.90 2.14 -2.04
N LEU A 50 -8.72 2.73 -2.27
CA LEU A 50 -8.59 3.94 -3.09
C LEU A 50 -8.42 3.58 -4.58
N ARG A 51 -9.37 4.06 -5.39
CA ARG A 51 -9.36 3.92 -6.87
C ARG A 51 -9.21 5.28 -7.53
N ASP A 52 -8.49 5.33 -8.65
CA ASP A 52 -8.21 6.56 -9.40
C ASP A 52 -9.48 7.21 -9.98
N GLY A 53 -10.51 6.42 -10.32
CA GLY A 53 -11.75 6.92 -10.91
C GLY A 53 -11.64 7.42 -12.37
N ASP A 54 -10.43 7.45 -12.93
CA ASP A 54 -10.17 7.80 -14.33
C ASP A 54 -10.72 6.73 -15.29
N LYS A 55 -11.84 7.06 -15.97
CA LYS A 55 -12.52 6.13 -16.88
C LYS A 55 -11.69 5.76 -18.11
N GLU A 56 -10.70 6.56 -18.49
CA GLU A 56 -9.82 6.27 -19.63
C GLU A 56 -8.78 5.18 -19.28
N ARG A 57 -8.49 4.99 -17.99
CA ARG A 57 -7.55 3.98 -17.49
C ARG A 57 -8.27 2.88 -16.73
N PHE A 58 -8.23 1.66 -17.26
CA PHE A 58 -8.83 0.47 -16.64
C PHE A 58 -10.31 0.66 -16.21
N GLY A 59 -11.05 1.55 -16.90
CA GLY A 59 -12.45 1.83 -16.59
C GLY A 59 -12.67 2.47 -15.21
N GLY A 60 -11.71 3.25 -14.70
CA GLY A 60 -11.77 3.91 -13.39
C GLY A 60 -11.14 3.12 -12.25
N LYS A 61 -10.58 1.93 -12.53
CA LYS A 61 -10.06 1.01 -11.51
C LYS A 61 -8.55 1.13 -11.25
N GLY A 62 -7.88 2.09 -11.88
CA GLY A 62 -6.48 2.40 -11.60
C GLY A 62 -6.22 2.65 -10.11
N VAL A 63 -4.98 2.46 -9.68
CA VAL A 63 -4.54 2.62 -8.29
C VAL A 63 -3.28 3.49 -8.18
N GLN A 64 -3.01 4.36 -9.15
CA GLN A 64 -1.83 5.22 -9.14
C GLN A 64 -1.85 6.23 -7.98
N GLN A 65 -3.04 6.70 -7.56
CA GLN A 65 -3.14 7.54 -6.36
C GLN A 65 -2.77 6.75 -5.10
N ALA A 66 -3.17 5.48 -5.01
CA ALA A 66 -2.80 4.62 -3.88
C ALA A 66 -1.28 4.37 -3.84
N VAL A 67 -0.66 4.10 -4.99
CA VAL A 67 0.81 3.99 -5.13
C VAL A 67 1.49 5.28 -4.65
N THR A 68 1.00 6.44 -5.11
CA THR A 68 1.54 7.74 -4.71
C THR A 68 1.43 7.97 -3.20
N ASN A 69 0.30 7.60 -2.58
CA ASN A 69 0.10 7.75 -1.14
C ASN A 69 1.07 6.87 -0.34
N VAL A 70 1.37 5.65 -0.81
CA VAL A 70 2.39 4.80 -0.19
C VAL A 70 3.74 5.51 -0.20
N GLU A 71 4.19 6.02 -1.35
CA GLU A 71 5.53 6.61 -1.48
C GLU A 71 5.67 7.97 -0.79
N GLN A 72 4.63 8.80 -0.83
CA GLN A 72 4.72 10.20 -0.39
C GLN A 72 4.23 10.44 1.04
N SER A 73 3.35 9.58 1.56
CA SER A 73 2.73 9.77 2.89
C SER A 73 3.08 8.64 3.86
N LEU A 74 2.83 7.38 3.47
CA LEU A 74 3.00 6.25 4.38
C LEU A 74 4.47 5.89 4.58
N ALA A 75 5.25 5.80 3.50
CA ALA A 75 6.66 5.40 3.57
C ALA A 75 7.52 6.34 4.43
N PRO A 76 7.45 7.67 4.30
CA PRO A 76 8.19 8.58 5.17
C PRO A 76 7.80 8.47 6.65
N ALA A 77 6.55 8.11 6.95
CA ALA A 77 6.05 8.04 8.32
C ALA A 77 6.60 6.83 9.09
N ILE A 78 6.94 5.74 8.39
CA ILE A 78 7.45 4.50 9.01
C ILE A 78 8.92 4.22 8.70
N MET A 79 9.62 5.16 8.06
CA MET A 79 11.04 4.98 7.73
C MET A 79 11.91 4.92 8.98
N GLY A 80 12.84 3.96 9.02
CA GLY A 80 13.70 3.71 10.18
C GLY A 80 13.00 3.07 11.38
N MET A 81 11.70 2.74 11.29
CA MET A 81 11.05 1.91 12.30
C MET A 81 11.52 0.46 12.20
N ASP A 82 11.48 -0.26 13.31
CA ASP A 82 11.78 -1.68 13.35
C ASP A 82 10.65 -2.49 12.69
N ALA A 83 10.96 -3.18 11.58
CA ALA A 83 10.00 -3.96 10.80
C ALA A 83 9.33 -5.11 11.60
N ILE A 84 9.89 -5.53 12.74
CA ILE A 84 9.26 -6.57 13.58
C ILE A 84 8.24 -6.01 14.58
N ASP A 85 8.19 -4.68 14.79
CA ASP A 85 7.17 -4.04 15.64
C ASP A 85 5.89 -3.73 14.84
N GLN A 86 5.23 -4.80 14.39
CA GLN A 86 4.01 -4.72 13.58
C GLN A 86 2.93 -3.81 14.22
N PRO A 87 2.60 -3.91 15.53
CA PRO A 87 1.57 -3.06 16.12
C PRO A 87 1.93 -1.56 16.10
N ALA A 88 3.21 -1.20 16.26
CA ALA A 88 3.63 0.18 16.17
C ALA A 88 3.52 0.72 14.75
N ILE A 89 3.95 -0.06 13.76
CA ILE A 89 3.84 0.29 12.33
C ILE A 89 2.37 0.49 11.94
N ASP A 90 1.50 -0.48 12.25
CA ASP A 90 0.08 -0.40 11.91
C ASP A 90 -0.59 0.83 12.54
N LYS A 91 -0.22 1.15 13.78
CA LYS A 91 -0.73 2.34 14.47
C LYS A 91 -0.31 3.63 13.78
N VAL A 92 0.95 3.75 13.35
CA VAL A 92 1.43 4.93 12.62
C VAL A 92 0.71 5.06 11.28
N LEU A 93 0.58 3.95 10.54
CA LEU A 93 -0.12 3.95 9.25
C LEU A 93 -1.59 4.40 9.38
N LEU A 94 -2.31 3.89 10.39
CA LEU A 94 -3.67 4.33 10.69
C LEU A 94 -3.76 5.82 11.05
N GLN A 95 -2.78 6.33 11.81
CA GLN A 95 -2.73 7.75 12.17
C GLN A 95 -2.47 8.68 10.99
N VAL A 96 -1.71 8.20 9.99
CA VAL A 96 -1.43 8.96 8.76
C VAL A 96 -2.64 8.98 7.84
N ASP A 97 -3.40 7.89 7.80
CA ASP A 97 -4.64 7.79 7.01
C ASP A 97 -5.75 8.71 7.55
N GLY A 98 -5.94 8.73 8.88
CA GLY A 98 -6.87 9.63 9.59
C GLY A 98 -8.06 8.94 10.25
#